data_AF-A0A944INL0-F1
#
_entry.id   AF-A0A944INL0-F1
#
_cell.length_a   1.000
_cell.length_b   1.000
_cell.length_c   1.000
_cell.angle_alpha   90.00
_cell.angle_beta   90.00
_cell.angle_gamma   90.00
#
_symmetry.space_group_name_H-M   'P 1'
#
loop_
_entity.id
_entity.type
_entity.pdbx_description
1 polymer ?
#
loop_
_entity_poly.entity_id
_entity_poly.type
_entity_poly.pdbx_seq_one_letter_code
_entity_poly.pdbx_strand_id
1 'polypeptide(L)'
;MPRPEALPDQPDQPASPFDPRAAHRLRIALGMGPEHVARDMRVSYGLPYVGPDLVLAWERGEAGPSDSELTALAGTLWCSPTDLLARPRTLREHRLAHGLAPEDVARAVGVDARAYLRLEEKDAWRGTDRQSAALIDLFGLTPPEYVTVTGQDERLTELLRKAVTTRWQGHARGIAKLVPLDRALVEDVLRDLHAEYQARLATPGGLDLRDRVLEYFWTAVEKETGAGGP
;
A
#
# COMPACT_ATOMS: atom_id res chain seq x y z
N MET A 1 -53.94 5.25 -2.63
CA MET A 1 -52.59 5.08 -2.06
C MET A 1 -51.76 4.23 -3.01
N PRO A 2 -50.77 4.77 -3.71
CA PRO A 2 -49.89 3.97 -4.55
C PRO A 2 -48.79 3.32 -3.70
N ARG A 3 -48.51 2.06 -4.04
CA ARG A 3 -47.49 1.16 -3.50
C ARG A 3 -46.09 1.74 -3.81
N PRO A 4 -45.14 1.79 -2.86
CA PRO A 4 -43.78 2.19 -3.18
C PRO A 4 -43.15 1.15 -4.10
N GLU A 5 -42.77 1.58 -5.30
CA GLU A 5 -41.99 0.79 -6.25
C GLU A 5 -40.60 0.53 -5.64
N ALA A 6 -40.27 -0.75 -5.47
CA ALA A 6 -38.94 -1.17 -5.08
C ALA A 6 -37.95 -0.76 -6.18
N LEU A 7 -36.93 0.00 -5.79
CA LEU A 7 -35.77 0.33 -6.63
C LEU A 7 -35.16 -1.00 -7.12
N PRO A 8 -34.79 -1.13 -8.42
CA PRO A 8 -34.11 -2.34 -8.88
C PRO A 8 -32.80 -2.53 -8.12
N ASP A 9 -32.57 -3.74 -7.61
CA ASP A 9 -31.29 -4.22 -7.09
C ASP A 9 -30.20 -3.86 -8.09
N GLN A 10 -29.37 -2.88 -7.73
CA GLN A 10 -28.16 -2.56 -8.46
C GLN A 10 -27.21 -3.74 -8.24
N PRO A 11 -26.67 -4.38 -9.30
CA PRO A 11 -25.73 -5.47 -9.11
C PRO A 11 -24.57 -4.98 -8.23
N ASP A 12 -24.13 -5.80 -7.28
CA ASP A 12 -22.88 -5.67 -6.51
C ASP A 12 -21.74 -5.43 -7.52
N GLN A 13 -21.54 -4.17 -7.92
CA GLN A 13 -20.31 -3.77 -8.54
C GLN A 13 -19.26 -3.97 -7.47
N PRO A 14 -18.19 -4.75 -7.72
CA PRO A 14 -17.08 -4.79 -6.78
C PRO A 14 -16.71 -3.34 -6.52
N ALA A 15 -16.78 -2.91 -5.25
CA ALA A 15 -16.49 -1.55 -4.85
C ALA A 15 -15.23 -1.14 -5.62
N SER A 16 -15.36 -0.13 -6.49
CA SER A 16 -14.21 0.44 -7.18
C SER A 16 -13.10 0.58 -6.14
N PRO A 17 -11.85 0.17 -6.42
CA PRO A 17 -10.80 0.12 -5.40
C PRO A 17 -10.37 1.54 -5.07
N PHE A 18 -11.29 2.46 -4.79
CA PHE A 18 -11.06 3.80 -4.34
C PHE A 18 -10.52 3.74 -2.90
N ASP A 19 -9.54 4.57 -2.59
CA ASP A 19 -9.00 4.77 -1.25
C ASP A 19 -9.56 6.08 -0.66
N PRO A 20 -10.61 5.99 0.18
CA PRO A 20 -11.17 7.14 0.91
C PRO A 20 -10.13 7.99 1.64
N ARG A 21 -9.12 7.33 2.23
CA ARG A 21 -8.10 8.00 3.03
C ARG A 21 -7.07 8.70 2.16
N ALA A 22 -6.74 8.13 1.00
CA ALA A 22 -5.88 8.81 0.02
C ALA A 22 -6.53 10.11 -0.46
N ALA A 23 -7.82 10.08 -0.82
CA ALA A 23 -8.57 11.26 -1.23
C ALA A 23 -8.58 12.33 -0.12
N HIS A 24 -8.89 11.94 1.11
CA HIS A 24 -8.87 12.85 2.26
C HIS A 24 -7.49 13.48 2.48
N ARG A 25 -6.43 12.67 2.47
CA ARG A 25 -5.04 13.13 2.68
C ARG A 25 -4.61 14.12 1.61
N LEU A 26 -4.90 13.84 0.33
CA LEU A 26 -4.55 14.73 -0.79
C LEU A 26 -5.30 16.06 -0.70
N ARG A 27 -6.60 16.02 -0.39
CA ARG A 27 -7.39 17.24 -0.19
C ARG A 27 -6.83 18.11 0.93
N ILE A 28 -6.50 17.51 2.08
CA ILE A 28 -5.92 18.24 3.22
C ILE A 28 -4.54 18.81 2.88
N ALA A 29 -3.70 18.06 2.14
CA ALA A 29 -2.40 18.55 1.70
C ALA A 29 -2.50 19.79 0.78
N LEU A 30 -3.58 19.90 0.01
CA LEU A 30 -3.89 21.07 -0.82
C LEU A 30 -4.59 22.21 -0.05
N GLY A 31 -4.89 22.04 1.23
CA GLY A 31 -5.63 23.02 2.02
C GLY A 31 -7.08 23.23 1.55
N MET A 32 -7.63 22.28 0.80
CA MET A 32 -8.98 22.40 0.24
C MET A 32 -10.04 21.87 1.21
N GLY A 33 -11.16 22.57 1.30
CA GLY A 33 -12.37 22.04 1.95
C GLY A 33 -13.21 21.18 0.99
N PRO A 34 -14.09 20.28 1.48
CA PRO A 34 -14.97 19.46 0.64
C PRO A 34 -15.83 20.30 -0.31
N GLU A 35 -16.26 21.48 0.12
CA GLU A 35 -16.99 22.46 -0.70
C GLU A 35 -16.20 22.99 -1.90
N HIS A 36 -14.88 23.13 -1.76
CA HIS A 36 -14.01 23.57 -2.86
C HIS A 36 -13.91 22.48 -3.93
N VAL A 37 -13.74 21.23 -3.50
CA VAL A 37 -13.69 20.05 -4.38
C VAL A 37 -15.02 19.88 -5.11
N ALA A 38 -16.14 19.87 -4.38
CA ALA A 38 -17.46 19.72 -4.97
C ALA A 38 -17.83 20.86 -5.94
N ARG A 39 -17.40 22.10 -5.65
CA ARG A 39 -17.57 23.21 -6.58
C ARG A 39 -16.76 23.00 -7.87
N ASP A 40 -15.50 22.60 -7.75
CA ASP A 40 -14.64 22.40 -8.92
C ASP A 40 -15.11 21.23 -9.79
N MET A 41 -15.50 20.09 -9.20
CA MET A 41 -16.09 18.97 -9.93
C MET A 41 -17.38 19.38 -10.69
N ARG A 42 -18.20 20.25 -10.10
CA ARG A 42 -19.40 20.79 -10.76
C ARG A 42 -19.08 21.70 -11.94
N VAL A 43 -18.14 22.63 -11.76
CA VAL A 43 -17.82 23.68 -12.75
C VAL A 43 -16.94 23.14 -13.87
N SER A 44 -15.91 22.40 -13.52
CA SER A 44 -14.83 21.97 -14.43
C SER A 44 -15.14 20.64 -15.12
N TYR A 45 -15.94 19.77 -14.48
CA TYR A 45 -16.22 18.42 -14.98
C TYR A 45 -17.71 18.15 -15.24
N GLY A 46 -18.58 19.14 -15.04
CA GLY A 46 -20.00 19.03 -15.39
C GLY A 46 -20.77 18.00 -14.56
N LEU A 47 -20.39 17.81 -13.29
CA LEU A 47 -21.03 16.87 -12.36
C LEU A 47 -21.94 17.60 -11.35
N PRO A 48 -23.09 18.18 -11.76
CA PRO A 48 -23.89 19.14 -10.98
C PRO A 48 -24.41 18.60 -9.64
N TYR A 49 -24.54 17.29 -9.52
CA TYR A 49 -25.06 16.60 -8.34
C TYR A 49 -24.00 16.39 -7.24
N VAL A 50 -22.72 16.62 -7.53
CA VAL A 50 -21.63 16.45 -6.55
C VAL A 50 -21.70 17.59 -5.54
N GLY A 51 -22.05 17.25 -4.30
CA GLY A 51 -22.08 18.15 -3.15
C GLY A 51 -20.96 17.88 -2.14
N PRO A 52 -20.73 18.80 -1.18
CA PRO A 52 -19.72 18.61 -0.13
C PRO A 52 -19.97 17.33 0.69
N ASP A 53 -21.23 16.99 0.96
CA ASP A 53 -21.61 15.80 1.71
C ASP A 53 -21.25 14.51 0.97
N LEU A 54 -21.33 14.50 -0.37
CA LEU A 54 -20.95 13.36 -1.19
C LEU A 54 -19.42 13.15 -1.17
N VAL A 55 -18.66 14.25 -1.23
CA VAL A 55 -17.19 14.20 -1.06
C VAL A 55 -16.83 13.66 0.32
N LEU A 56 -17.52 14.10 1.37
CA LEU A 56 -17.33 13.56 2.72
C LEU A 56 -17.75 12.10 2.86
N ALA A 57 -18.78 11.66 2.14
CA ALA A 57 -19.21 10.25 2.12
C ALA A 57 -18.15 9.37 1.44
N TRP A 58 -17.55 9.84 0.34
CA TRP A 58 -16.42 9.17 -0.30
C TRP A 58 -15.22 9.09 0.64
N GLU A 59 -14.81 10.19 1.28
CA GLU A 59 -13.66 10.21 2.21
C GLU A 59 -13.85 9.36 3.48
N ARG A 60 -15.11 9.13 3.89
CA ARG A 60 -15.47 8.22 4.99
C ARG A 60 -15.64 6.78 4.56
N GLY A 61 -15.62 6.49 3.25
CA GLY A 61 -15.89 5.17 2.70
C GLY A 61 -17.35 4.74 2.83
N GLU A 62 -18.27 5.69 3.04
CA GLU A 62 -19.72 5.45 3.10
C GLU A 62 -20.31 5.25 1.69
N ALA A 63 -19.61 5.75 0.67
CA ALA A 63 -19.90 5.55 -0.75
C ALA A 63 -18.59 5.50 -1.54
N GLY A 64 -18.62 4.94 -2.76
CA GLY A 64 -17.50 5.00 -3.70
C GLY A 64 -17.85 5.85 -4.92
N PRO A 65 -16.89 6.57 -5.52
CA PRO A 65 -17.09 7.24 -6.79
C PRO A 65 -17.16 6.21 -7.93
N SER A 66 -17.98 6.50 -8.94
CA SER A 66 -17.93 5.91 -10.28
C SER A 66 -16.64 6.29 -11.02
N ASP A 67 -16.33 5.61 -12.11
CA ASP A 67 -15.10 5.86 -12.89
C ASP A 67 -14.99 7.31 -13.42
N SER A 68 -16.12 7.90 -13.83
CA SER A 68 -16.17 9.30 -14.26
C SER A 68 -15.96 10.28 -13.10
N GLU A 69 -16.52 9.97 -11.93
CA GLU A 69 -16.33 10.78 -10.72
C GLU A 69 -14.91 10.68 -10.19
N LEU A 70 -14.31 9.50 -10.25
CA LEU A 70 -12.92 9.26 -9.88
C LEU A 70 -11.97 10.08 -10.75
N THR A 71 -12.19 10.09 -12.07
CA THR A 71 -11.38 10.87 -13.02
C THR A 71 -11.50 12.37 -12.74
N ALA A 72 -12.73 12.85 -12.50
CA ALA A 72 -12.97 14.25 -12.15
C ALA A 72 -12.35 14.63 -10.79
N LEU A 73 -12.49 13.77 -9.79
CA LEU A 73 -11.91 13.96 -8.46
C LEU A 73 -10.38 14.01 -8.52
N ALA A 74 -9.75 13.12 -9.31
CA ALA A 74 -8.32 13.12 -9.53
C ALA A 74 -7.84 14.43 -10.18
N GLY A 75 -8.55 14.88 -11.21
CA GLY A 75 -8.28 16.15 -11.86
C GLY A 75 -8.43 17.36 -10.92
N THR A 76 -9.45 17.39 -10.06
CA THR A 76 -9.64 18.44 -9.04
C THR A 76 -8.57 18.41 -7.95
N LEU A 77 -8.10 17.22 -7.56
CA LEU A 77 -7.04 17.02 -6.56
C LEU A 77 -5.62 17.05 -7.17
N TRP A 78 -5.50 17.36 -8.46
CA TRP A 78 -4.22 17.45 -9.18
C TRP A 78 -3.36 16.18 -9.03
N CYS A 79 -4.02 15.03 -8.97
CA CYS A 79 -3.37 13.73 -8.87
C CYS A 79 -3.79 12.81 -10.02
N SER A 80 -3.09 11.69 -10.18
CA SER A 80 -3.52 10.63 -11.10
C SER A 80 -4.72 9.90 -10.49
N PRO A 81 -5.70 9.41 -11.30
CA PRO A 81 -6.75 8.52 -10.80
C PRO A 81 -6.21 7.33 -10.00
N THR A 82 -5.02 6.83 -10.37
CA THR A 82 -4.33 5.75 -9.65
C THR A 82 -3.90 6.12 -8.23
N ASP A 83 -3.70 7.41 -7.94
CA ASP A 83 -3.34 7.89 -6.59
C ASP A 83 -4.54 7.88 -5.64
N LEU A 84 -5.75 7.84 -6.21
CA LEU A 84 -7.02 7.71 -5.50
C LEU A 84 -7.50 6.26 -5.43
N LEU A 85 -6.79 5.34 -6.08
CA LEU A 85 -7.06 3.92 -5.95
C LEU A 85 -6.29 3.36 -4.75
N ALA A 86 -6.96 2.54 -3.96
CA ALA A 86 -6.37 1.60 -3.04
C ALA A 86 -5.36 0.77 -3.81
N ARG A 87 -4.08 0.94 -3.46
CA ARG A 87 -3.04 0.05 -3.96
C ARG A 87 -3.37 -1.36 -3.50
N PRO A 88 -3.27 -2.36 -4.37
CA PRO A 88 -3.39 -3.74 -3.95
C PRO A 88 -2.45 -4.03 -2.78
N ARG A 89 -2.97 -4.56 -1.68
CA ARG A 89 -2.20 -4.89 -0.47
C ARG A 89 -2.20 -6.36 -0.15
N THR A 90 -2.99 -7.15 -0.89
CA THR A 90 -3.04 -8.60 -0.76
C THR A 90 -2.66 -9.30 -2.05
N LEU A 91 -2.25 -10.57 -1.96
CA LEU A 91 -1.97 -11.41 -3.13
C LEU A 91 -3.18 -11.48 -4.07
N ARG A 92 -4.37 -11.59 -3.47
CA ARG A 92 -5.64 -11.64 -4.22
C ARG A 92 -5.90 -10.34 -4.97
N GLU A 93 -5.72 -9.19 -4.32
CA GLU A 93 -5.91 -7.89 -4.97
C GLU A 93 -4.90 -7.68 -6.10
N HIS A 94 -3.63 -8.04 -5.91
CA HIS A 94 -2.63 -7.95 -6.97
C HIS A 94 -2.99 -8.84 -8.15
N ARG A 95 -3.42 -10.07 -7.89
CA ARG A 95 -3.85 -10.99 -8.93
C ARG A 95 -5.05 -10.44 -9.72
N LEU A 96 -6.05 -9.90 -9.04
CA LEU A 96 -7.23 -9.30 -9.67
C LEU A 96 -6.87 -8.05 -10.49
N ALA A 97 -5.98 -7.19 -9.96
CA ALA A 97 -5.49 -6.01 -10.67
C ALA A 97 -4.74 -6.38 -11.96
N HIS A 98 -4.04 -7.51 -11.97
CA HIS A 98 -3.36 -8.04 -13.16
C HIS A 98 -4.25 -8.92 -14.05
N GLY A 99 -5.52 -9.14 -13.68
CA GLY A 99 -6.46 -9.96 -14.44
C GLY A 99 -6.08 -11.44 -14.54
N LEU A 100 -5.30 -11.97 -13.58
CA LEU A 100 -4.76 -13.33 -13.63
C LEU A 100 -5.67 -14.34 -12.92
N ALA A 101 -5.75 -15.55 -13.47
CA ALA A 101 -6.36 -16.69 -12.78
C ALA A 101 -5.40 -17.24 -11.69
N PRO A 102 -5.93 -17.78 -10.57
CA PRO A 102 -5.09 -18.37 -9.51
C PRO A 102 -4.13 -19.45 -10.03
N GLU A 103 -4.57 -20.25 -11.00
CA GLU A 103 -3.79 -21.32 -11.62
C GLU A 103 -2.60 -20.79 -12.43
N ASP A 104 -2.75 -19.63 -13.05
CA ASP A 104 -1.70 -19.00 -13.86
C ASP A 104 -0.61 -18.41 -12.97
N VAL A 105 -0.99 -17.77 -11.87
CA VAL A 105 -0.02 -17.31 -10.86
C VAL A 105 0.69 -18.51 -10.22
N ALA A 106 -0.06 -19.55 -9.86
CA ALA A 106 0.51 -20.76 -9.27
C ALA A 106 1.54 -21.41 -10.21
N ARG A 107 1.23 -21.46 -11.52
CA ARG A 107 2.14 -21.98 -12.54
C ARG A 107 3.37 -21.11 -12.73
N ALA A 108 3.20 -19.79 -12.80
CA ALA A 108 4.30 -18.84 -12.97
C ALA A 108 5.28 -18.88 -11.80
N VAL A 109 4.75 -19.00 -10.58
CA VAL A 109 5.57 -19.02 -9.36
C VAL A 109 6.08 -20.43 -9.03
N GLY A 110 5.47 -21.48 -9.59
CA GLY A 110 5.87 -22.88 -9.34
C GLY A 110 5.35 -23.40 -7.99
N VAL A 111 4.11 -23.08 -7.65
CA VAL A 111 3.37 -23.64 -6.52
C VAL A 111 2.13 -24.40 -7.01
N ASP A 112 1.62 -25.32 -6.19
CA ASP A 112 0.33 -25.96 -6.46
C ASP A 112 -0.82 -24.93 -6.39
N ALA A 113 -1.81 -25.01 -7.28
CA ALA A 113 -2.91 -24.04 -7.34
C ALA A 113 -3.75 -24.00 -6.06
N ARG A 114 -3.99 -25.16 -5.41
CA ARG A 114 -4.69 -25.19 -4.12
C ARG A 114 -3.81 -24.64 -3.00
N ALA A 115 -2.50 -24.84 -3.08
CA ALA A 115 -1.57 -24.22 -2.15
C ALA A 115 -1.57 -22.70 -2.30
N TYR A 116 -1.56 -22.18 -3.53
CA TYR A 116 -1.64 -20.74 -3.80
C TYR A 116 -2.94 -20.12 -3.25
N LEU A 117 -4.10 -20.72 -3.52
CA LEU A 117 -5.38 -20.23 -2.97
C LEU A 117 -5.39 -20.15 -1.44
N ARG A 118 -4.76 -21.10 -0.75
CA ARG A 118 -4.61 -21.05 0.72
C ARG A 118 -3.67 -19.94 1.19
N LEU A 119 -2.74 -19.50 0.36
CA LEU A 119 -1.85 -18.37 0.66
C LEU A 119 -2.61 -17.05 0.45
N GLU A 120 -3.44 -16.95 -0.59
CA GLU A 120 -4.35 -15.82 -0.79
C GLU A 120 -5.33 -15.68 0.36
N GLU A 121 -5.98 -16.77 0.78
CA GLU A 121 -6.97 -16.74 1.87
C GLU A 121 -6.37 -16.31 3.22
N LYS A 122 -5.07 -16.54 3.41
CA LYS A 122 -4.36 -16.21 4.66
C LYS A 122 -3.59 -14.90 4.58
N ASP A 123 -3.58 -14.24 3.43
CA ASP A 123 -2.76 -13.07 3.14
C ASP A 123 -1.30 -13.24 3.58
N ALA A 124 -0.78 -14.47 3.47
CA ALA A 124 0.50 -14.85 4.05
C ALA A 124 1.29 -15.70 3.06
N TRP A 125 2.33 -15.10 2.49
CA TRP A 125 3.23 -15.82 1.60
C TRP A 125 4.23 -16.67 2.37
N ARG A 126 4.39 -17.92 1.94
CA ARG A 126 5.36 -18.88 2.53
C ARG A 126 6.18 -19.62 1.48
N GLY A 127 6.42 -18.98 0.33
CA GLY A 127 7.25 -19.53 -0.73
C GLY A 127 8.75 -19.57 -0.37
N THR A 128 9.51 -20.32 -1.17
CA THR A 128 10.98 -20.28 -1.18
C THR A 128 11.49 -19.00 -1.84
N ASP A 129 12.76 -18.67 -1.64
CA ASP A 129 13.39 -17.48 -2.23
C ASP A 129 13.20 -17.39 -3.76
N ARG A 130 13.26 -18.54 -4.45
CA ARG A 130 13.00 -18.63 -5.90
C ARG A 130 11.55 -18.32 -6.25
N GLN A 131 10.60 -18.79 -5.44
CA GLN A 131 9.17 -18.53 -5.65
C GLN A 131 8.83 -17.07 -5.33
N SER A 132 9.44 -16.50 -4.30
CA SER A 132 9.34 -15.07 -4.00
C SER A 132 9.88 -14.20 -5.12
N ALA A 133 11.03 -14.53 -5.70
CA ALA A 133 11.58 -13.83 -6.86
C ALA A 133 10.60 -13.87 -8.05
N ALA A 134 10.08 -15.05 -8.38
CA ALA A 134 9.09 -15.18 -9.47
C ALA A 134 7.81 -14.39 -9.21
N LEU A 135 7.37 -14.28 -7.96
CA LEU A 135 6.20 -13.47 -7.57
C LEU A 135 6.46 -11.97 -7.73
N ILE A 136 7.65 -11.51 -7.32
CA ILE A 136 8.09 -10.12 -7.47
C ILE A 136 8.14 -9.75 -8.94
N ASP A 137 8.76 -10.59 -9.76
CA ASP A 137 8.88 -10.35 -11.20
C ASP A 137 7.50 -10.34 -11.90
N LEU A 138 6.60 -11.24 -11.48
CA LEU A 138 5.26 -11.34 -12.08
C LEU A 138 4.40 -10.09 -11.83
N PHE A 139 4.46 -9.54 -10.62
CA PHE A 139 3.65 -8.39 -10.21
C PHE A 139 4.41 -7.06 -10.26
N GLY A 140 5.69 -7.07 -10.66
CA GLY A 140 6.56 -5.89 -10.67
C GLY A 140 6.72 -5.24 -9.31
N LEU A 141 6.74 -6.02 -8.23
CA LEU A 141 6.67 -5.51 -6.86
C LEU A 141 7.98 -4.83 -6.46
N THR A 142 7.88 -3.66 -5.85
CA THR A 142 8.99 -3.12 -5.08
C THR A 142 9.20 -3.92 -3.78
N PRO A 143 10.40 -3.91 -3.18
CA PRO A 143 10.64 -4.56 -1.89
C PRO A 143 9.63 -4.20 -0.77
N PRO A 144 9.21 -2.93 -0.58
CA PRO A 144 8.16 -2.60 0.40
C PRO A 144 6.80 -3.19 0.02
N GLU A 145 6.40 -3.12 -1.25
CA GLU A 145 5.14 -3.71 -1.71
C GLU A 145 5.12 -5.22 -1.52
N TYR A 146 6.23 -5.90 -1.79
CA TYR A 146 6.35 -7.33 -1.50
C TYR A 146 6.11 -7.63 -0.01
N VAL A 147 6.70 -6.88 0.92
CA VAL A 147 6.51 -7.12 2.36
C VAL A 147 5.05 -6.93 2.76
N THR A 148 4.36 -5.93 2.19
CA THR A 148 2.94 -5.70 2.43
C THR A 148 2.06 -6.80 1.85
N VAL A 149 2.28 -7.16 0.59
CA VAL A 149 1.52 -8.20 -0.12
C VAL A 149 1.68 -9.57 0.51
N THR A 150 2.85 -9.83 1.11
CA THR A 150 3.14 -11.10 1.78
C THR A 150 2.72 -11.16 3.24
N GLY A 151 2.18 -10.07 3.80
CA GLY A 151 1.77 -9.98 5.19
C GLY A 151 2.94 -10.00 6.18
N GLN A 152 4.13 -9.54 5.75
CA GLN A 152 5.36 -9.61 6.56
C GLN A 152 5.67 -8.31 7.32
N ASP A 153 4.86 -7.26 7.16
CA ASP A 153 5.08 -5.94 7.77
C ASP A 153 5.26 -5.97 9.28
N GLU A 154 4.38 -6.66 10.01
CA GLU A 154 4.46 -6.73 11.47
C GLU A 154 5.72 -7.46 11.94
N ARG A 155 6.05 -8.57 11.28
CA ARG A 155 7.24 -9.37 11.58
C ARG A 155 8.53 -8.60 11.28
N LEU A 156 8.56 -7.87 10.16
CA LEU A 156 9.68 -7.02 9.80
C LEU A 156 9.83 -5.88 10.80
N THR A 157 8.74 -5.20 11.14
CA THR A 157 8.72 -4.11 12.13
C THR A 157 9.26 -4.59 13.48
N GLU A 158 8.85 -5.75 13.96
CA GLU A 158 9.35 -6.29 15.22
C GLU A 158 10.85 -6.60 15.19
N LEU A 159 11.34 -7.19 14.09
CA LEU A 159 12.77 -7.46 13.91
C LEU A 159 13.60 -6.19 13.79
N LEU A 160 13.12 -5.19 13.06
CA LEU A 160 13.76 -3.89 12.94
C LEU A 160 13.82 -3.17 14.29
N ARG A 161 12.72 -3.16 15.06
CA ARG A 161 12.71 -2.62 16.42
C ARG A 161 13.74 -3.30 17.32
N LYS A 162 13.86 -4.63 17.26
CA LYS A 162 14.88 -5.37 18.02
C LYS A 162 16.29 -5.04 17.54
N ALA A 163 16.51 -4.96 16.23
CA ALA A 163 17.81 -4.67 15.64
C ALA A 163 18.32 -3.28 16.05
N VAL A 164 17.45 -2.26 15.98
CA VAL A 164 17.79 -0.87 16.30
C VAL A 164 18.01 -0.67 17.80
N THR A 165 17.20 -1.30 18.66
CA THR A 165 17.30 -1.15 20.12
C THR A 165 18.41 -1.99 20.75
N THR A 166 18.81 -3.11 20.13
CA THR A 166 19.79 -4.05 20.68
C THR A 166 21.01 -4.18 19.76
N ARG A 167 21.35 -5.40 19.33
CA ARG A 167 22.50 -5.70 18.49
C ARG A 167 22.03 -6.07 17.08
N TRP A 168 22.21 -5.16 16.14
CA TRP A 168 21.70 -5.31 14.77
C TRP A 168 22.33 -6.48 13.98
N GLN A 169 23.60 -6.84 14.22
CA GLN A 169 24.29 -7.88 13.43
C GLN A 169 23.60 -9.25 13.51
N GLY A 170 22.95 -9.57 14.64
CA GLY A 170 22.23 -10.83 14.81
C GLY A 170 20.92 -10.92 14.02
N HIS A 171 20.38 -9.78 13.60
CA HIS A 171 19.08 -9.68 12.94
C HIS A 171 19.17 -9.51 11.42
N ALA A 172 20.32 -9.08 10.88
CA ALA A 172 20.53 -8.81 9.46
C ALA A 172 20.15 -10.00 8.56
N ARG A 173 20.57 -11.23 8.92
CA ARG A 173 20.21 -12.44 8.15
C ARG A 173 18.71 -12.74 8.17
N GLY A 174 18.04 -12.47 9.29
CA GLY A 174 16.60 -12.69 9.41
C GLY A 174 15.82 -11.70 8.55
N ILE A 175 16.27 -10.45 8.52
CA ILE A 175 15.67 -9.36 7.74
C ILE A 175 15.92 -9.56 6.24
N ALA A 176 17.16 -9.87 5.83
CA ALA A 176 17.51 -10.14 4.43
C ALA A 176 16.85 -11.39 3.83
N LYS A 177 16.23 -12.24 4.67
CA LYS A 177 15.41 -13.36 4.21
C LYS A 177 13.93 -12.99 4.05
N LEU A 178 13.45 -12.09 4.89
CA LEU A 178 12.06 -11.61 4.82
C LEU A 178 11.91 -10.61 3.68
N VAL A 179 12.86 -9.69 3.58
CA VAL A 179 12.93 -8.75 2.49
C VAL A 179 13.90 -9.31 1.45
N PRO A 180 13.49 -9.46 0.17
CA PRO A 180 14.32 -9.97 -0.92
C PRO A 180 15.39 -8.93 -1.34
N LEU A 181 16.19 -8.45 -0.38
CA LEU A 181 17.27 -7.49 -0.56
C LEU A 181 18.63 -8.15 -0.34
N ASP A 182 19.68 -7.56 -0.92
CA ASP A 182 21.05 -7.97 -0.64
C ASP A 182 21.36 -7.81 0.85
N ARG A 183 22.00 -8.82 1.43
CA ARG A 183 22.39 -8.81 2.83
C ARG A 183 23.34 -7.65 3.17
N ALA A 184 24.27 -7.30 2.29
CA ALA A 184 25.20 -6.19 2.50
C ALA A 184 24.45 -4.87 2.64
N LEU A 185 23.50 -4.61 1.74
CA LEU A 185 22.61 -3.45 1.80
C LEU A 185 21.82 -3.41 3.11
N VAL A 186 21.26 -4.54 3.54
CA VAL A 186 20.56 -4.65 4.82
C VAL A 186 21.48 -4.36 6.01
N GLU A 187 22.72 -4.86 5.98
CA GLU A 187 23.70 -4.60 7.05
C GLU A 187 24.10 -3.12 7.13
N ASP A 188 24.33 -2.47 6.00
CA ASP A 188 24.67 -1.05 5.93
C ASP A 188 23.52 -0.17 6.43
N VAL A 189 22.28 -0.41 5.96
CA VAL A 189 21.09 0.32 6.41
C VAL A 189 20.85 0.11 7.91
N LEU A 190 21.01 -1.12 8.42
CA LEU A 190 20.84 -1.40 9.85
C LEU A 190 21.90 -0.73 10.72
N ARG A 191 23.14 -0.64 10.24
CA ARG A 191 24.23 0.07 10.92
C ARG A 191 23.88 1.55 11.07
N ASP A 192 23.38 2.17 10.01
CA ASP A 192 23.05 3.59 9.99
C ASP A 192 21.84 3.91 10.87
N LEU A 193 20.77 3.11 10.77
CA LEU A 193 19.60 3.24 11.65
C LEU A 193 19.95 3.06 13.13
N HIS A 194 20.83 2.10 13.44
CA HIS A 194 21.28 1.89 14.80
C HIS A 194 22.08 3.10 15.31
N ALA A 195 23.00 3.64 14.51
CA ALA A 195 23.76 4.84 14.87
C ALA A 195 22.85 6.06 15.09
N GLU A 196 21.85 6.24 14.23
CA GLU A 196 20.86 7.31 14.33
C GLU A 196 20.00 7.18 15.59
N TYR A 197 19.55 5.96 15.91
CA TYR A 197 18.82 5.70 17.15
C TYR A 197 19.67 5.96 18.40
N GLN A 198 20.93 5.51 18.42
CA GLN A 198 21.83 5.76 19.55
C GLN A 198 22.09 7.26 19.75
N ALA A 199 22.24 8.02 18.67
CA ALA A 199 22.41 9.48 18.75
C ALA A 199 21.16 10.20 19.32
N ARG A 200 19.97 9.62 19.13
CA ARG A 200 18.69 10.21 19.55
C ARG A 200 18.09 9.57 20.80
N LEU A 201 18.77 8.60 21.41
CA LEU A 201 18.24 7.77 22.50
C LEU A 201 17.70 8.57 23.69
N ALA A 202 18.34 9.71 24.00
CA ALA A 202 17.95 10.60 25.10
C ALA A 202 16.90 11.66 24.71
N THR A 203 16.34 11.57 23.50
CA THR A 203 15.40 12.55 22.94
C THR A 203 14.10 11.89 22.50
N PRO A 204 12.98 12.63 22.38
CA PRO A 204 11.75 12.11 21.77
C PRO A 204 11.96 11.55 20.35
N GLY A 205 12.99 12.02 19.63
CA GLY A 205 13.33 11.54 18.28
C GLY A 205 13.77 10.07 18.22
N GLY A 206 14.27 9.50 19.33
CA GLY A 206 14.57 8.07 19.40
C GLY A 206 13.31 7.20 19.46
N LEU A 207 12.26 7.68 20.16
CA LEU A 207 10.96 7.01 20.24
C LEU A 207 10.22 7.11 18.89
N ASP A 208 10.22 8.27 18.25
CA ASP A 208 9.64 8.45 16.90
C ASP A 208 10.27 7.49 15.89
N LEU A 209 11.61 7.38 15.87
CA LEU A 209 12.31 6.45 14.99
C LEU A 209 11.91 5.00 15.27
N ARG A 210 11.82 4.59 16.55
CA ARG A 210 11.41 3.23 16.91
C ARG A 210 9.96 2.93 16.51
N ASP A 211 9.07 3.90 16.64
CA ASP A 211 7.66 3.74 16.33
C ASP A 211 7.45 3.66 14.81
N ARG A 212 8.17 4.47 14.05
CA ARG A 212 8.13 4.55 12.57
C ARG A 212 9.29 3.83 11.89
N VAL A 213 9.91 2.83 12.54
CA VAL A 213 11.17 2.22 12.09
C VAL A 213 11.09 1.64 10.67
N LEU A 214 9.91 1.17 10.26
CA LEU A 214 9.67 0.63 8.93
C LEU A 214 9.81 1.71 7.85
N GLU A 215 9.28 2.91 8.10
CA GLU A 215 9.37 4.04 7.17
C GLU A 215 10.82 4.53 7.05
N TYR A 216 11.52 4.66 8.18
CA TYR A 216 12.94 5.03 8.19
C TYR A 216 13.82 3.98 7.48
N PHE A 217 13.51 2.69 7.63
CA PHE A 217 14.20 1.62 6.93
C PHE A 217 14.04 1.72 5.42
N TRP A 218 12.81 1.86 4.91
CA TRP A 218 12.59 1.99 3.47
C TRP A 218 13.20 3.25 2.89
N THR A 219 13.11 4.38 3.61
CA THR A 219 13.77 5.64 3.22
C THR A 219 15.29 5.46 3.10
N ALA A 220 15.91 4.73 4.03
CA ALA A 220 17.34 4.46 3.97
C ALA A 220 17.71 3.50 2.83
N VAL A 221 16.90 2.47 2.58
CA VAL A 221 17.09 1.56 1.43
C VAL A 221 16.99 2.32 0.10
N GLU A 222 16.00 3.20 -0.06
CA GLU A 222 15.86 4.06 -1.25
C GLU A 222 17.06 4.98 -1.43
N LYS A 223 17.59 5.54 -0.34
CA LYS A 223 18.79 6.39 -0.40
C LYS A 223 20.01 5.60 -0.87
N GLU A 224 20.26 4.41 -0.34
CA GLU A 224 21.41 3.58 -0.70
C GLU A 224 21.28 2.98 -2.12
N THR A 225 20.08 2.59 -2.53
CA THR A 225 19.83 2.07 -3.89
C THR A 225 19.78 3.17 -4.95
N GLY A 226 19.27 4.36 -4.61
CA GLY A 226 19.26 5.55 -5.46
C GLY A 226 20.63 6.24 -5.56
N ALA A 227 21.49 6.15 -4.54
CA ALA A 227 22.88 6.61 -4.60
C ALA A 227 23.78 5.72 -5.47
N GLY A 228 23.30 4.55 -5.90
CA GLY A 228 24.00 3.61 -6.78
C GLY A 228 23.65 3.71 -8.27
N GLY A 229 22.81 4.67 -8.69
CA GLY A 229 22.53 4.94 -10.10
C GLY A 229 23.63 5.80 -10.75
N PRO A 230 24.22 5.39 -11.89
CA PRO A 230 25.27 6.16 -12.59
C PRO A 230 24.80 7.52 -13.12
#